data_AF-A0A821KYX4-F1
#
_entry.id   AF-A0A821KYX4-F1
#
_cell.length_a   1.000
_cell.length_b   1.000
_cell.length_c   1.000
_cell.angle_alpha   90.00
_cell.angle_beta   90.00
_cell.angle_gamma   90.00
#
_symmetry.space_group_name_H-M   'P 1'
#
loop_
_entity.id
_entity.type
_entity.pdbx_description
1 polymer ?
#
loop_
_entity_poly.entity_id
_entity_poly.type
_entity_poly.pdbx_seq_one_letter_code
_entity_poly.pdbx_strand_id
1 'polypeptide(L)'
;MKVVLFNSLLTQLYDVHAPSRPVKVKHLDSPWLTDDIKSIMVNKNRAKAKLRSCDSPLAREKYKKCGIGVILCAVMLSGVIIFISQLNVATLPKYGNFLNRLESENNSNSHCLLI
;
A
#
# COMPACT_ATOMS: atom_id res chain seq x y z
N MET A 1 -43.12 28.34 6.24
CA MET A 1 -42.72 27.64 7.49
C MET A 1 -42.56 26.11 7.38
N LYS A 2 -43.14 25.40 6.39
CA LYS A 2 -43.00 23.92 6.30
C LYS A 2 -41.60 23.42 5.90
N VAL A 3 -40.93 24.15 5.01
CA VAL A 3 -39.59 23.76 4.49
C VAL A 3 -38.52 23.78 5.59
N VAL A 4 -38.58 24.75 6.50
CA VAL A 4 -37.62 24.88 7.61
C VAL A 4 -37.71 23.68 8.54
N LEU A 5 -38.93 23.27 8.91
CA LEU A 5 -39.16 22.12 9.79
C LEU A 5 -38.66 20.81 9.17
N PHE A 6 -38.90 20.60 7.88
CA PHE A 6 -38.45 19.42 7.15
C PHE A 6 -36.91 19.34 7.10
N ASN A 7 -36.26 20.47 6.80
CA ASN A 7 -34.81 20.53 6.77
C ASN A 7 -34.19 20.28 8.15
N SER A 8 -34.76 20.86 9.22
CA SER A 8 -34.30 20.60 10.58
C SER A 8 -34.40 19.13 10.97
N LEU A 9 -35.50 18.47 10.59
CA LEU A 9 -35.72 17.05 10.89
C LEU A 9 -34.71 16.15 10.15
N LEU A 10 -34.46 16.43 8.86
CA LEU A 10 -33.45 15.71 8.08
C LEU A 10 -32.05 15.87 8.68
N THR A 11 -31.68 17.10 9.04
CA THR A 11 -30.34 17.37 9.56
C THR A 11 -30.08 16.62 10.86
N GLN A 12 -31.06 16.61 11.78
CA GLN A 12 -30.97 15.84 13.02
C GLN A 12 -30.87 14.33 12.79
N LEU A 13 -31.62 13.79 11.83
CA LEU A 13 -31.59 12.36 11.53
C LEU A 13 -30.23 11.94 10.98
N TYR A 14 -29.69 12.71 10.02
CA TYR A 14 -28.43 12.38 9.37
C TYR A 14 -27.21 12.62 10.27
N ASP A 15 -27.23 13.63 11.14
CA ASP A 15 -26.14 13.87 12.10
C ASP A 15 -25.98 12.72 13.11
N VAL A 16 -27.08 12.04 13.47
CA VAL A 16 -27.07 10.87 14.37
C VAL A 16 -26.63 9.60 13.65
N HIS A 17 -27.13 9.36 12.44
CA HIS A 17 -26.89 8.10 11.71
C HIS A 17 -25.59 8.09 10.90
N ALA A 18 -25.06 9.25 10.53
CA ALA A 18 -23.83 9.38 9.76
C ALA A 18 -23.03 10.62 10.21
N PRO A 19 -22.54 10.66 11.47
CA PRO A 19 -21.73 11.77 11.94
C PRO A 19 -20.52 11.92 11.02
N SER A 20 -20.35 13.11 10.45
CA SER A 20 -19.23 13.43 9.55
C SER A 20 -17.93 13.41 10.35
N ARG A 21 -17.36 12.22 10.52
CA ARG A 21 -16.06 12.07 11.16
C ARG A 21 -15.03 12.52 10.12
N PRO A 22 -14.20 13.54 10.42
CA PRO A 22 -13.11 13.89 9.53
C PRO A 22 -12.25 12.63 9.33
N VAL A 23 -12.10 12.21 8.07
CA VAL A 23 -11.27 11.07 7.72
C VAL A 23 -9.84 11.41 8.12
N LYS A 24 -9.41 10.93 9.29
CA LYS A 24 -8.01 10.98 9.68
C LYS A 24 -7.28 9.99 8.78
N VAL A 25 -6.75 10.48 7.67
CA VAL A 25 -5.74 9.77 6.90
C VAL A 25 -4.45 9.70 7.72
N LYS A 26 -4.44 8.85 8.75
CA LYS A 26 -3.22 8.36 9.35
C LYS A 26 -2.75 7.18 8.50
N HIS A 27 -2.21 7.48 7.32
CA HIS A 27 -1.43 6.48 6.63
C HIS A 27 -0.08 6.41 7.34
N LEU A 28 -0.04 5.60 8.40
CA LEU A 28 1.23 5.10 8.88
C LEU A 28 1.82 4.27 7.73
N ASP A 29 3.12 4.40 7.54
CA ASP A 29 3.83 3.51 6.64
C ASP A 29 3.53 2.07 7.07
N SER A 30 3.45 1.18 6.08
CA SER A 30 3.24 -0.23 6.39
C SER A 30 4.28 -0.70 7.41
N PRO A 31 3.90 -1.52 8.41
CA PRO A 31 4.80 -1.88 9.51
C PRO A 31 6.05 -2.66 9.06
N TRP A 32 6.04 -3.19 7.84
CA TRP A 32 7.19 -3.85 7.20
C TRP A 32 8.10 -2.90 6.41
N LEU A 33 7.74 -1.62 6.30
CA LEU A 33 8.52 -0.61 5.57
C LEU A 33 9.45 0.13 6.53
N THR A 34 10.56 -0.52 6.88
CA THR A 34 11.62 0.08 7.71
C THR A 34 12.36 1.18 6.95
N ASP A 35 12.98 2.10 7.68
CA ASP A 35 13.75 3.19 7.08
C ASP A 35 14.95 2.69 6.25
N ASP A 36 15.50 1.52 6.61
CA ASP A 36 16.51 0.83 5.82
C ASP A 36 15.99 0.46 4.42
N ILE A 37 14.79 -0.16 4.36
CA ILE A 37 14.15 -0.54 3.10
C ILE A 37 13.84 0.71 2.27
N LYS A 38 13.34 1.77 2.91
CA LYS A 38 13.10 3.06 2.24
C LYS A 38 14.39 3.64 1.66
N SER A 39 15.50 3.61 2.41
CA SER A 39 16.79 4.12 1.95
C SER A 39 17.30 3.37 0.71
N ILE A 40 17.14 2.04 0.70
CA ILE A 40 17.49 1.16 -0.41
C ILE A 40 16.62 1.50 -1.64
N MET A 41 15.30 1.67 -1.44
CA MET A 41 14.37 2.05 -2.50
C MET A 41 14.70 3.42 -3.10
N VAL A 42 14.98 4.42 -2.26
CA VAL A 42 15.36 5.78 -2.69
C VAL A 42 16.66 5.74 -3.49
N ASN A 43 17.66 4.98 -3.04
CA ASN A 43 18.93 4.83 -3.76
C ASN A 43 18.74 4.17 -5.14
N LYS A 44 17.91 3.13 -5.24
CA LYS A 44 17.55 2.53 -6.53
C LYS A 44 16.86 3.54 -7.45
N ASN A 45 15.89 4.29 -6.93
CA ASN A 45 15.15 5.29 -7.70
C ASN A 45 16.08 6.40 -8.22
N ARG A 46 17.04 6.85 -7.39
CA ARG A 46 18.06 7.82 -7.79
C ARG A 46 18.97 7.27 -8.89
N ALA A 47 19.41 6.01 -8.79
CA ALA A 47 20.21 5.36 -9.83
C ALA A 47 19.42 5.22 -11.14
N LYS A 48 18.13 4.85 -11.07
CA LYS A 48 17.23 4.77 -12.22
C LYS A 48 17.00 6.13 -12.88
N ALA A 49 16.80 7.18 -12.09
CA ALA A 49 16.64 8.55 -12.60
C ALA A 49 17.90 9.03 -13.33
N LYS A 50 19.09 8.74 -12.77
CA LYS A 50 20.37 9.04 -13.43
C LYS A 50 20.56 8.27 -14.74
N LEU A 51 20.20 6.99 -14.78
CA LEU A 51 20.25 6.19 -16.00
C LEU A 51 19.32 6.74 -17.09
N ARG A 52 18.12 7.21 -16.71
CA ARG A 52 17.18 7.86 -17.64
C ARG A 52 17.69 9.20 -18.17
N SER A 53 18.37 9.97 -17.33
CA SER A 53 18.93 11.27 -17.72
C SER A 53 20.20 11.16 -18.56
N CYS A 54 20.98 10.09 -18.38
CA CYS A 54 22.22 9.84 -19.11
C CYS A 54 22.46 8.31 -19.17
N ASP A 55 22.25 7.71 -20.34
CA ASP A 55 22.54 6.29 -20.59
C ASP A 55 24.04 6.08 -20.82
N SER A 56 24.83 6.33 -19.78
CA SER A 56 26.25 6.01 -19.77
C SER A 56 26.49 4.59 -19.25
N PRO A 57 27.54 3.90 -19.71
CA PRO A 57 27.91 2.57 -19.21
C PRO A 57 28.11 2.55 -17.69
N LEU A 58 28.70 3.61 -17.14
CA LEU A 58 28.92 3.80 -15.69
C LEU A 58 27.60 3.92 -14.92
N ALA A 59 26.60 4.63 -15.46
CA ALA A 59 25.27 4.72 -14.85
C ALA A 59 24.57 3.36 -14.84
N ARG A 60 24.75 2.56 -15.90
CA ARG A 60 24.20 1.21 -16.03
C ARG A 60 24.83 0.24 -15.03
N GLU A 61 26.14 0.28 -14.85
CA GLU A 61 26.86 -0.53 -13.86
C GLU A 61 26.42 -0.16 -12.43
N LYS A 62 26.34 1.14 -12.13
CA LYS A 62 25.87 1.62 -10.84
C LYS A 62 24.42 1.19 -10.54
N TYR A 63 23.54 1.23 -11.53
CA TYR A 63 22.17 0.74 -11.40
C TYR A 63 22.11 -0.77 -11.11
N LYS A 64 22.91 -1.58 -11.83
CA LYS A 64 23.02 -3.03 -11.58
C LYS A 64 23.47 -3.32 -10.14
N LYS A 65 24.48 -2.59 -9.65
CA LYS A 65 24.99 -2.73 -8.28
C LYS A 65 23.93 -2.37 -7.22
N CYS A 66 23.13 -1.32 -7.45
CA CYS A 66 22.04 -0.95 -6.55
C CYS A 66 20.83 -1.89 -6.62
N GLY A 67 20.61 -2.60 -7.73
CA GLY A 67 19.46 -3.49 -7.92
C GLY A 67 19.51 -4.77 -7.07
N ILE A 68 20.70 -5.31 -6.83
CA ILE A 68 20.93 -6.56 -6.09
C ILE A 68 20.43 -6.49 -4.63
N GLY A 69 20.58 -5.35 -3.96
CA GLY A 69 20.11 -5.17 -2.58
C GLY A 69 18.58 -5.22 -2.44
N VAL A 70 17.84 -4.78 -3.48
CA VAL A 70 16.36 -4.75 -3.44
C VAL A 70 15.78 -6.15 -3.67
N ILE A 71 16.44 -6.94 -4.53
CA ILE A 71 16.06 -8.34 -4.76
C ILE A 71 16.32 -9.17 -3.51
N LEU A 72 17.45 -8.95 -2.83
CA LEU A 72 17.75 -9.63 -1.57
C LEU A 72 16.72 -9.30 -0.48
N CYS A 73 16.31 -8.03 -0.35
CA CYS A 73 15.22 -7.66 0.57
C CYS A 73 13.87 -8.27 0.16
N ALA A 74 13.53 -8.31 -1.14
CA ALA A 74 12.27 -8.90 -1.61
C ALA A 74 12.21 -10.42 -1.38
N VAL A 75 13.34 -11.12 -1.58
CA VAL A 75 13.47 -12.56 -1.30
C VAL A 75 13.42 -12.86 0.20
N MET A 76 14.01 -12.00 1.03
CA MET A 76 13.92 -12.12 2.49
C MET A 76 12.49 -11.85 2.98
N LEU A 77 11.79 -10.85 2.43
CA LEU A 77 10.40 -10.54 2.78
C LEU A 77 9.43 -11.63 2.29
N SER A 78 9.61 -12.17 1.08
CA SER A 78 8.78 -13.29 0.60
C SER A 78 9.04 -14.57 1.39
N GLY A 79 10.29 -14.84 1.79
CA GLY A 79 10.63 -15.95 2.69
C GLY A 79 9.98 -15.82 4.07
N VAL A 80 9.95 -14.61 4.65
CA VAL A 80 9.28 -14.33 5.93
C VAL A 80 7.76 -14.44 5.80
N ILE A 81 7.15 -14.01 4.68
CA ILE A 81 5.72 -14.19 4.43
C ILE A 81 5.36 -15.68 4.31
N ILE A 82 6.16 -16.46 3.57
CA ILE A 82 5.95 -17.92 3.46
C ILE A 82 6.12 -18.59 4.82
N PHE A 83 7.10 -18.17 5.63
CA PHE A 83 7.34 -18.72 6.97
C PHE A 83 6.21 -18.36 7.96
N ILE A 84 5.68 -17.14 7.89
CA ILE A 84 4.50 -16.73 8.68
C ILE A 84 3.24 -17.50 8.21
N SER A 85 3.08 -17.77 6.91
CA SER A 85 1.98 -18.60 6.40
C SER A 85 2.04 -20.04 6.91
N GLN A 86 3.24 -20.60 7.13
CA GLN A 86 3.40 -21.95 7.70
C GLN A 86 3.21 -21.97 9.23
N LEU A 87 3.53 -20.88 9.93
CA LEU A 87 3.35 -20.76 11.39
C LEU A 87 1.92 -20.38 11.81
N ASN A 88 1.10 -19.81 10.92
CA ASN A 88 -0.23 -19.29 11.26
C ASN A 88 -1.39 -20.32 11.13
N VAL A 89 -1.09 -21.60 10.89
CA VAL A 89 -2.10 -22.68 10.89
C VAL A 89 -2.50 -23.09 12.31
N ALA A 90 -1.75 -22.70 13.35
CA ALA A 90 -2.01 -23.19 14.71
C ALA A 90 -2.91 -22.28 15.58
N THR A 91 -2.97 -20.96 15.40
CA THR A 91 -3.73 -20.10 16.32
C THR A 91 -4.13 -18.75 15.70
N LEU A 92 -5.43 -18.55 15.42
CA LEU A 92 -6.26 -17.39 15.83
C LEU A 92 -7.40 -17.06 14.84
N PRO A 93 -8.68 -17.12 15.27
CA PRO A 93 -9.86 -16.86 14.44
C PRO A 93 -10.23 -15.36 14.40
N LYS A 94 -9.29 -14.46 14.08
CA LYS A 94 -9.56 -13.00 14.10
C LYS A 94 -9.15 -12.19 12.86
N TYR A 95 -8.66 -12.81 11.79
CA TYR A 95 -8.23 -12.09 10.57
C TYR A 95 -9.01 -12.44 9.30
N GLY A 96 -10.22 -13.01 9.44
CA GLY A 96 -11.06 -13.45 8.32
C GLY A 96 -11.51 -12.35 7.33
N ASN A 97 -11.33 -11.06 7.67
CA ASN A 97 -11.79 -9.96 6.83
C ASN A 97 -10.69 -9.24 6.02
N PHE A 98 -9.40 -9.60 6.21
CA PHE A 98 -8.32 -8.97 5.45
C PHE A 98 -8.01 -9.70 4.14
N LEU A 99 -8.16 -11.04 4.11
CA LEU A 99 -7.92 -11.84 2.91
C LEU A 99 -8.94 -11.56 1.80
N ASN A 100 -10.23 -11.41 2.16
CA ASN A 100 -11.30 -11.11 1.19
C ASN A 100 -11.14 -9.74 0.52
N ARG A 101 -10.39 -8.81 1.11
CA ARG A 101 -10.15 -7.47 0.54
C ARG A 101 -9.01 -7.47 -0.50
N LEU A 102 -8.02 -8.35 -0.33
CA LEU A 102 -6.93 -8.52 -1.28
C LEU A 102 -7.37 -9.27 -2.55
N GLU A 103 -8.35 -10.17 -2.45
CA GLU A 103 -8.95 -10.79 -3.63
C GLU A 103 -9.84 -9.83 -4.44
N SER A 104 -10.52 -8.86 -3.79
CA SER A 104 -11.35 -7.89 -4.53
C SER A 104 -10.55 -6.84 -5.32
N GLU A 105 -9.34 -6.49 -4.86
CA GLU A 105 -8.48 -5.52 -5.55
C GLU A 105 -7.69 -6.13 -6.72
N ASN A 106 -7.46 -7.45 -6.71
CA ASN A 106 -6.82 -8.13 -7.84
C ASN A 106 -7.76 -8.34 -9.04
N ASN A 107 -9.08 -8.39 -8.83
CA ASN A 107 -10.04 -8.60 -9.92
C ASN A 107 -10.45 -7.30 -10.66
N SER A 108 -10.15 -6.13 -10.08
CA SER A 108 -10.49 -4.81 -10.64
C SER A 108 -9.37 -4.18 -11.48
N ASN A 109 -8.14 -4.71 -11.41
CA ASN A 109 -7.01 -4.23 -12.21
C ASN A 109 -6.87 -4.91 -13.60
N SER A 110 -7.75 -5.85 -13.93
CA SER A 110 -7.75 -6.56 -15.22
C SER A 110 -8.43 -5.80 -16.37
N HIS A 111 -9.09 -4.66 -16.09
CA HIS A 111 -9.94 -3.96 -17.07
C HIS A 111 -9.45 -2.59 -17.54
N CYS A 112 -8.28 -2.12 -17.07
CA CYS A 112 -7.72 -0.83 -17.47
C CYS A 112 -6.41 -1.00 -18.28
N LEU A 113 -6.51 -1.62 -19.46
CA LEU A 113 -5.51 -1.52 -20.54
C LEU A 113 -6.22 -1.75 -21.88
N LEU A 114 -6.95 -0.73 -22.35
CA LEU A 114 -7.35 -0.55 -23.75
C LEU A 114 -7.79 0.90 -23.96
N ILE A 115 -6.81 1.79 -24.13
CA ILE A 115 -6.88 2.98 -25.00
C ILE A 115 -5.52 3.09 -25.68
#